data_AF-A0A164ESC2-F1
#
_entry.id   AF-A0A164ESC2-F1
#
_cell.length_a   1.000
_cell.length_b   1.000
_cell.length_c   1.000
_cell.angle_alpha   90.00
_cell.angle_beta   90.00
_cell.angle_gamma   90.00
#
_symmetry.space_group_name_H-M   'P 1'
#
loop_
_entity.id
_entity.type
_entity.pdbx_description
1 polymer ?
#
loop_
_entity_poly.entity_id
_entity_poly.type
_entity_poly.pdbx_seq_one_letter_code
_entity_poly.pdbx_strand_id
1 'polypeptide(L)'
;MLLSINGLGVNMFIDSGCHASFITESMWKQMGKPKLEPPEYKLKSGILGGGLNLIGHFMATVRYRHREFKLPLLVTSQSNRFIEFHNLNILGRVWLCCINLDWNRFFHTDLNKVMSPVNVDFRYETTNMMKLALELKSCCNSQCPSIKVRMEGVDIKMFVDTGSYDSSIGWSVWKALGKPKLEKTKTVLIAPNGRKTGVKGTCFVNVEYSGQKCFLPLLVYRRRKYTDSGAQIGRNWFHLLRIDFNSLFERINYCKKKTRNQANKPKGSHKYSENICRRCYTVWDPEV
;
A
#
# COMPACT_ATOMS: atom_id res chain seq x y z
N MET A 1 -8.23 -11.61 -1.10
CA MET A 1 -9.65 -11.32 -0.79
C MET A 1 -10.45 -11.58 -2.04
N LEU A 2 -11.42 -12.50 -1.99
CA LEU A 2 -12.28 -12.79 -3.14
C LEU A 2 -13.39 -11.75 -3.25
N LEU A 3 -13.46 -11.08 -4.41
CA LEU A 3 -14.51 -10.12 -4.77
C LEU A 3 -15.24 -10.62 -6.03
N SER A 4 -16.49 -10.25 -6.21
CA SER A 4 -17.12 -10.32 -7.54
C SER A 4 -16.97 -8.96 -8.22
N ILE A 5 -16.27 -8.92 -9.35
CA ILE A 5 -16.00 -7.70 -10.12
C ILE A 5 -16.62 -7.88 -11.50
N ASN A 6 -17.63 -7.06 -11.81
CA ASN A 6 -18.49 -7.19 -13.00
C ASN A 6 -19.03 -8.62 -13.17
N GLY A 7 -19.42 -9.26 -12.06
CA GLY A 7 -19.93 -10.64 -12.05
C GLY A 7 -18.86 -11.73 -12.01
N LEU A 8 -17.59 -11.41 -12.27
CA LEU A 8 -16.48 -12.38 -12.25
C LEU A 8 -15.83 -12.47 -10.86
N GLY A 9 -15.54 -13.68 -10.38
CA GLY A 9 -14.77 -13.88 -9.15
C GLY A 9 -13.29 -13.50 -9.34
N VAL A 10 -12.82 -12.51 -8.59
CA VAL A 10 -11.44 -12.02 -8.65
C VAL A 10 -10.81 -12.05 -7.27
N ASN A 11 -9.68 -12.74 -7.14
CA ASN A 11 -8.88 -12.68 -5.93
C ASN A 11 -7.96 -11.45 -5.98
N MET A 12 -8.17 -10.54 -5.03
CA MET A 12 -7.42 -9.29 -4.90
C MET A 12 -6.49 -9.36 -3.68
N PHE A 13 -5.24 -9.01 -3.87
CA PHE A 13 -4.25 -8.85 -2.81
C PHE A 13 -4.39 -7.46 -2.19
N ILE A 14 -4.55 -7.39 -0.87
CA ILE A 14 -4.79 -6.13 -0.17
C ILE A 14 -3.46 -5.44 0.11
N ASP A 15 -3.28 -4.25 -0.44
CA ASP A 15 -2.01 -3.52 -0.42
C ASP A 15 -2.22 -2.05 -0.03
N SER A 16 -2.07 -1.77 1.26
CA SER A 16 -2.07 -0.40 1.79
C SER A 16 -0.82 0.39 1.42
N GLY A 17 0.25 -0.25 0.92
CA GLY A 17 1.40 0.41 0.30
C GLY A 17 1.08 0.95 -1.10
N CYS A 18 0.10 0.37 -1.79
CA CYS A 18 -0.35 0.80 -3.11
C CYS A 18 -1.53 1.79 -3.03
N HIS A 19 -1.43 2.91 -3.75
CA HIS A 19 -2.56 3.83 -3.88
C HIS A 19 -3.74 3.19 -4.63
N ALA A 20 -3.47 2.62 -5.80
CA ALA A 20 -4.50 2.27 -6.76
C ALA A 20 -4.89 0.79 -6.69
N SER A 21 -6.15 0.50 -7.00
CA SER A 21 -6.62 -0.85 -7.27
C SER A 21 -6.50 -1.15 -8.75
N PHE A 22 -5.98 -2.34 -9.09
CA PHE A 22 -5.77 -2.73 -10.48
C PHE A 22 -5.86 -4.24 -10.68
N ILE A 23 -6.18 -4.62 -11.91
CA ILE A 23 -6.15 -6.01 -12.39
C ILE A 23 -5.17 -6.16 -13.55
N THR A 24 -4.81 -7.41 -13.85
CA THR A 24 -4.01 -7.71 -15.05
C THR A 24 -4.85 -7.62 -16.32
N GLU A 25 -4.18 -7.41 -17.46
CA GLU A 25 -4.82 -7.50 -18.79
C GLU A 25 -5.53 -8.84 -19.00
N SER A 26 -4.96 -9.95 -18.50
CA SER A 26 -5.56 -11.29 -18.57
C SER A 26 -6.93 -11.31 -17.87
N MET A 27 -6.99 -10.78 -16.65
CA MET A 27 -8.23 -10.70 -15.89
C MET A 27 -9.26 -9.78 -16.56
N TRP A 28 -8.82 -8.64 -17.11
CA TRP A 28 -9.68 -7.75 -17.88
C TRP A 28 -10.26 -8.43 -19.15
N LYS A 29 -9.47 -9.26 -19.84
CA LYS A 29 -9.93 -10.06 -20.98
C LYS A 29 -10.98 -11.08 -20.57
N GLN A 30 -10.78 -11.77 -19.44
CA GLN A 30 -11.75 -12.73 -18.90
C GLN A 30 -13.07 -12.07 -18.51
N MET A 31 -13.05 -10.81 -18.10
CA MET A 31 -14.26 -10.00 -17.84
C MET A 31 -15.01 -9.54 -19.11
N GLY A 32 -14.61 -9.98 -20.30
CA GLY A 32 -15.24 -9.55 -21.56
C GLY A 32 -14.74 -8.19 -22.07
N LYS A 33 -13.55 -7.73 -21.61
CA LYS A 33 -12.90 -6.49 -22.07
C LYS A 33 -13.79 -5.25 -21.95
N PRO A 34 -14.27 -4.89 -20.74
CA PRO A 34 -15.02 -3.64 -20.55
C PRO A 34 -14.24 -2.45 -21.13
N LYS A 35 -14.97 -1.50 -21.74
CA LYS A 35 -14.38 -0.33 -22.40
C LYS A 35 -13.49 0.44 -21.44
N LEU A 36 -12.26 0.72 -21.86
CA LEU A 36 -11.27 1.45 -21.08
C LEU A 36 -11.24 2.93 -21.47
N GLU A 37 -11.08 3.77 -20.46
CA GLU A 37 -10.67 5.16 -20.57
C GLU A 37 -9.15 5.28 -20.42
N PRO A 38 -8.51 6.30 -21.04
CA PRO A 38 -7.07 6.48 -20.94
C PRO A 38 -6.59 6.70 -19.49
N PRO A 39 -5.41 6.18 -19.10
CA PRO A 39 -4.90 6.39 -17.76
C PRO A 39 -4.52 7.86 -17.52
N GLU A 40 -5.02 8.44 -16.42
CA GLU A 40 -4.71 9.83 -16.05
C GLU A 40 -3.30 10.03 -15.44
N TYR A 41 -2.65 8.95 -15.01
CA TYR A 41 -1.35 8.98 -14.32
C TYR A 41 -0.55 7.70 -14.57
N LYS A 42 0.74 7.71 -14.19
CA LYS A 42 1.60 6.52 -14.20
C LYS A 42 1.77 5.99 -12.79
N LEU A 43 1.64 4.69 -12.59
CA LEU A 43 1.99 4.05 -11.32
C LEU A 43 3.50 3.80 -11.26
N LYS A 44 4.13 4.24 -10.16
CA LYS A 44 5.53 3.90 -9.85
C LYS A 44 5.56 2.94 -8.67
N SER A 45 6.37 1.89 -8.79
CA SER A 45 6.66 0.98 -7.68
C SER A 45 7.54 1.71 -6.66
N GLY A 46 7.10 1.70 -5.40
CA GLY A 46 7.69 2.46 -4.29
C GLY A 46 9.14 2.07 -3.95
N ILE A 47 9.33 1.22 -2.95
CA ILE A 47 10.65 0.88 -2.35
C ILE A 47 11.59 0.12 -3.31
N LEU A 48 11.09 -0.37 -4.43
CA LEU A 48 11.90 -1.14 -5.38
C LEU A 48 12.09 -0.42 -6.73
N GLY A 49 11.37 0.69 -6.93
CA GLY A 49 11.46 1.53 -8.13
C GLY A 49 10.89 0.88 -9.38
N GLY A 50 10.79 1.68 -10.45
CA GLY A 50 10.20 1.28 -11.74
C GLY A 50 8.72 1.63 -11.84
N GLY A 51 8.11 1.40 -13.01
CA GLY A 51 6.71 1.72 -13.28
C GLY A 51 5.85 0.48 -13.48
N LEU A 52 4.55 0.61 -13.25
CA LEU A 52 3.57 -0.30 -13.84
C LEU A 52 3.02 0.34 -15.11
N ASN A 53 2.93 -0.45 -16.18
CA ASN A 53 2.36 0.02 -17.43
C ASN A 53 0.84 -0.12 -17.35
N LEU A 54 0.14 1.00 -17.55
CA LEU A 54 -1.32 1.05 -17.51
C LEU A 54 -1.87 1.03 -18.93
N ILE A 55 -2.90 0.21 -19.15
CA ILE A 55 -3.68 0.18 -20.40
C ILE A 55 -4.77 1.24 -20.34
N GLY A 56 -5.42 1.37 -19.18
CA GLY A 56 -6.52 2.31 -18.95
C GLY A 56 -7.25 2.00 -17.66
N HIS A 57 -8.41 2.60 -17.48
CA HIS A 57 -9.31 2.31 -16.36
C HIS A 57 -10.77 2.24 -16.79
N PHE A 58 -11.60 1.69 -15.91
CA PHE A 58 -13.05 1.69 -16.06
C PHE A 58 -13.72 1.74 -14.69
N MET A 59 -15.02 2.06 -14.65
CA MET A 59 -15.82 1.94 -13.44
C MET A 59 -16.34 0.52 -13.29
N ALA A 60 -15.84 -0.21 -12.29
CA ALA A 60 -16.20 -1.58 -12.02
C ALA A 60 -17.36 -1.67 -11.03
N THR A 61 -18.23 -2.65 -11.23
CA THR A 61 -19.21 -3.11 -10.25
C THR A 61 -18.53 -4.12 -9.34
N VAL A 62 -18.27 -3.75 -8.11
CA VAL A 62 -17.53 -4.56 -7.14
C VAL A 62 -18.49 -5.00 -6.06
N ARG A 63 -18.64 -6.31 -5.86
CA ARG A 63 -19.47 -6.89 -4.80
C ARG A 63 -18.61 -7.68 -3.84
N TYR A 64 -18.85 -7.45 -2.56
CA TYR A 64 -18.36 -8.29 -1.48
C TYR A 64 -19.52 -8.62 -0.56
N ARG A 65 -19.79 -9.92 -0.39
CA ARG A 65 -20.99 -10.41 0.33
C ARG A 65 -22.26 -9.74 -0.23
N HIS A 66 -23.06 -9.10 0.63
CA HIS A 66 -24.33 -8.45 0.27
C HIS A 66 -24.16 -6.99 -0.19
N ARG A 67 -22.94 -6.41 -0.16
CA ARG A 67 -22.71 -5.02 -0.56
C ARG A 67 -22.13 -4.92 -1.96
N GLU A 68 -22.63 -3.94 -2.72
CA GLU A 68 -22.16 -3.62 -4.06
C GLU A 68 -21.69 -2.16 -4.12
N PHE A 69 -20.60 -1.93 -4.85
CA PHE A 69 -19.93 -0.65 -4.99
C PHE A 69 -19.62 -0.38 -6.46
N LYS A 70 -19.64 0.89 -6.88
CA LYS A 70 -19.10 1.32 -8.17
C LYS A 70 -17.76 2.00 -7.95
N LEU A 71 -16.65 1.32 -8.28
CA LEU A 71 -15.29 1.75 -7.96
C LEU A 71 -14.39 1.83 -9.21
N PRO A 72 -13.47 2.80 -9.29
CA PRO A 72 -12.53 2.89 -10.40
C PRO A 72 -11.53 1.72 -10.31
N LEU A 73 -11.29 1.07 -11.44
CA LEU A 73 -10.35 -0.05 -11.56
C LEU A 73 -9.39 0.17 -12.72
N LEU A 74 -8.09 0.14 -12.46
CA LEU A 74 -7.07 0.21 -13.49
C LEU A 74 -6.80 -1.18 -14.10
N VAL A 75 -6.36 -1.18 -15.34
CA VAL A 75 -5.85 -2.37 -16.03
C VAL A 75 -4.38 -2.17 -16.35
N THR A 76 -3.55 -3.15 -15.98
CA THR A 76 -2.11 -3.11 -16.24
C THR A 76 -1.74 -4.07 -17.37
N SER A 77 -0.80 -3.64 -18.23
CA SER A 77 -0.18 -4.49 -19.26
C SER A 77 1.07 -5.20 -18.73
N GLN A 78 1.26 -5.22 -17.41
CA GLN A 78 2.30 -6.04 -16.81
C GLN A 78 1.98 -7.49 -17.15
N SER A 79 2.63 -8.00 -18.20
CA SER A 79 2.53 -9.39 -18.58
C SER A 79 3.01 -10.25 -17.41
N ASN A 80 2.39 -11.43 -17.29
CA ASN A 80 2.68 -12.54 -16.39
C ASN A 80 4.14 -13.10 -16.49
N ARG A 81 5.12 -12.29 -16.90
CA ARG A 81 6.52 -12.68 -17.14
C ARG A 81 7.30 -12.96 -15.85
N PHE A 82 6.79 -12.53 -14.70
CA PHE A 82 7.34 -12.93 -13.41
C PHE A 82 6.50 -14.07 -12.86
N ILE A 83 7.08 -15.28 -12.96
CA ILE A 83 6.46 -16.57 -12.59
C ILE A 83 5.93 -16.55 -11.15
N GLU A 84 6.53 -15.75 -10.27
CA GLU A 84 6.14 -15.63 -8.87
C GLU A 84 4.88 -14.75 -8.63
N PHE A 85 4.44 -13.96 -9.63
CA PHE A 85 3.31 -13.02 -9.50
C PHE A 85 2.26 -13.17 -10.62
N HIS A 86 2.02 -14.39 -11.08
CA HIS A 86 0.94 -14.66 -12.03
C HIS A 86 -0.39 -14.07 -11.51
N ASN A 87 -1.04 -13.22 -12.32
CA ASN A 87 -2.34 -12.61 -12.02
C ASN A 87 -2.36 -11.80 -10.71
N LEU A 88 -1.31 -11.02 -10.42
CA LEU A 88 -1.32 -10.09 -9.29
C LEU A 88 -2.37 -8.97 -9.50
N ASN A 89 -3.53 -9.14 -8.87
CA ASN A 89 -4.56 -8.11 -8.80
C ASN A 89 -4.48 -7.44 -7.42
N ILE A 90 -4.45 -6.11 -7.40
CA ILE A 90 -4.22 -5.32 -6.17
C ILE A 90 -5.48 -4.57 -5.79
N LEU A 91 -5.86 -4.68 -4.51
CA LEU A 91 -6.80 -3.79 -3.84
C LEU A 91 -5.97 -2.75 -3.08
N GLY A 92 -5.88 -1.55 -3.66
CA GLY A 92 -5.13 -0.43 -3.10
C GLY A 92 -5.97 0.44 -2.16
N ARG A 93 -5.32 1.46 -1.59
CA ARG A 93 -5.93 2.42 -0.64
C ARG A 93 -7.19 3.12 -1.16
N VAL A 94 -7.35 3.26 -2.48
CA VAL A 94 -8.58 3.83 -3.08
C VAL A 94 -9.83 2.99 -2.80
N TRP A 95 -9.68 1.70 -2.48
CA TRP A 95 -10.81 0.82 -2.18
C TRP A 95 -10.92 0.47 -0.69
N LEU A 96 -9.84 0.57 0.10
CA LEU A 96 -9.83 0.20 1.52
C LEU A 96 -10.90 0.92 2.35
N CYS A 97 -11.05 2.23 2.18
CA CYS A 97 -12.07 3.00 2.89
C CYS A 97 -13.48 2.75 2.32
N CYS A 98 -13.60 2.45 1.03
CA CYS A 98 -14.87 2.25 0.34
C CYS A 98 -15.53 0.91 0.71
N ILE A 99 -14.73 -0.16 0.83
CA ILE A 99 -15.24 -1.52 1.08
C ILE A 99 -15.58 -1.74 2.57
N ASN A 100 -15.29 -0.76 3.43
CA ASN A 100 -15.69 -0.61 4.84
C ASN A 100 -15.80 -1.89 5.68
N LEU A 101 -14.81 -2.79 5.56
CA LEU A 101 -14.68 -3.96 6.41
C LEU A 101 -14.18 -3.56 7.80
N ASP A 102 -14.43 -4.43 8.77
CA ASP A 102 -13.63 -4.47 10.00
C ASP A 102 -12.22 -5.00 9.68
N TRP A 103 -11.31 -4.08 9.41
CA TRP A 103 -9.92 -4.35 9.09
C TRP A 103 -9.14 -4.90 10.28
N ASN A 104 -9.50 -4.53 11.51
CA ASN A 104 -8.89 -5.12 12.70
C ASN A 104 -9.21 -6.61 12.73
N ARG A 105 -10.48 -6.99 12.55
CA ARG A 105 -10.85 -8.40 12.48
C ARG A 105 -10.20 -9.13 11.31
N PHE A 106 -10.04 -8.46 10.17
CA PHE A 106 -9.38 -9.04 8.99
C PHE A 106 -7.89 -9.30 9.20
N PHE A 107 -7.15 -8.37 9.79
CA PHE A 107 -5.70 -8.46 9.96
C PHE A 107 -5.25 -9.02 11.31
N HIS A 108 -6.15 -9.13 12.28
CA HIS A 108 -5.87 -9.72 13.60
C HIS A 108 -6.43 -11.13 13.80
N THR A 109 -7.13 -11.71 12.81
CA THR A 109 -7.62 -13.09 12.91
C THR A 109 -6.50 -14.05 13.33
N ASP A 110 -6.73 -14.72 14.44
CA ASP A 110 -5.81 -15.67 15.06
C ASP A 110 -5.41 -16.73 14.02
N LEU A 111 -4.12 -16.80 13.67
CA LEU A 111 -3.60 -17.74 12.67
C LEU A 111 -3.95 -19.21 13.00
N ASN A 112 -4.23 -19.50 14.27
CA ASN A 112 -4.62 -20.81 14.78
C ASN A 112 -6.14 -21.11 14.70
N LYS A 113 -6.98 -20.12 14.39
CA LYS A 113 -8.40 -20.33 14.06
C LYS A 113 -8.54 -20.30 12.54
N VAL A 114 -8.37 -21.49 11.98
CA VAL A 114 -8.67 -21.93 10.60
C VAL A 114 -9.42 -20.89 9.78
N MET A 115 -8.81 -20.53 8.65
CA MET A 115 -9.33 -19.71 7.57
C MET A 115 -10.82 -19.92 7.32
N SER A 116 -11.64 -19.11 7.96
CA SER A 116 -13.01 -18.88 7.55
C SER A 116 -13.17 -17.37 7.31
N PRO A 117 -13.09 -16.90 6.05
CA PRO A 117 -13.44 -15.52 5.70
C PRO A 117 -14.92 -15.18 5.96
N VAL A 118 -15.66 -16.09 6.60
CA VAL A 118 -17.10 -16.03 6.91
C VAL A 118 -17.40 -15.03 8.03
N ASN A 119 -16.41 -14.64 8.83
CA ASN A 119 -16.61 -13.80 10.01
C ASN A 119 -15.80 -12.49 9.94
N VAL A 120 -15.90 -11.71 8.86
CA VAL A 120 -15.45 -10.30 8.86
C VAL A 120 -16.68 -9.44 8.68
N ASP A 121 -17.10 -8.73 9.72
CA ASP A 121 -18.27 -7.86 9.65
C ASP A 121 -17.93 -6.52 8.98
N PHE A 122 -18.94 -5.89 8.40
CA PHE A 122 -18.81 -4.52 7.92
C PHE A 122 -18.85 -3.58 9.10
N ARG A 123 -18.06 -2.50 9.06
CA ARG A 123 -18.24 -1.41 10.00
C ARG A 123 -19.54 -0.67 9.70
N TYR A 124 -20.04 0.05 10.69
CA TYR A 124 -21.10 1.04 10.49
C TYR A 124 -20.62 2.07 9.46
N GLU A 125 -21.41 2.30 8.41
CA GLU A 125 -21.07 3.33 7.42
C GLU A 125 -21.44 4.69 8.00
N THR A 126 -20.43 5.52 8.26
CA THR A 126 -20.66 6.92 8.63
C THR A 126 -20.92 7.76 7.38
N THR A 127 -21.70 8.84 7.50
CA THR A 127 -21.96 9.80 6.42
C THR A 127 -20.65 10.36 5.82
N ASN A 128 -19.60 10.51 6.64
CA ASN A 128 -18.29 10.95 6.19
C ASN A 128 -17.58 9.92 5.31
N MET A 129 -17.71 8.62 5.61
CA MET A 129 -17.15 7.55 4.78
C MET A 129 -17.87 7.44 3.44
N MET A 130 -19.21 7.58 3.43
CA MET A 130 -20.00 7.61 2.20
C MET A 130 -19.60 8.80 1.31
N LYS A 131 -19.50 10.00 1.88
CA LYS A 131 -19.08 11.21 1.17
C LYS A 131 -17.65 11.11 0.65
N LEU A 132 -16.73 10.60 1.47
CA LEU A 132 -15.35 10.35 1.07
C LEU A 132 -15.28 9.36 -0.09
N ALA A 133 -15.98 8.21 -0.02
CA ALA A 133 -16.05 7.23 -1.12
C ALA A 133 -16.51 7.83 -2.46
N LEU A 134 -17.41 8.81 -2.42
CA LEU A 134 -17.84 9.55 -3.61
C LEU A 134 -16.77 10.52 -4.14
N GLU A 135 -16.08 11.25 -3.25
CA GLU A 135 -15.00 12.19 -3.62
C GLU A 135 -13.75 11.45 -4.16
N LEU A 136 -13.50 10.23 -3.69
CA LEU A 136 -12.34 9.40 -4.04
C LEU A 136 -12.27 8.97 -5.50
N LYS A 137 -13.41 8.94 -6.20
CA LYS A 137 -13.47 8.66 -7.64
C LYS A 137 -12.66 9.67 -8.47
N SER A 138 -12.39 10.85 -7.90
CA SER A 138 -11.65 11.94 -8.56
C SER A 138 -10.20 12.09 -8.09
N CYS A 139 -9.74 11.28 -7.13
CA CYS A 139 -8.45 11.47 -6.48
C CYS A 139 -7.29 10.88 -7.30
N CYS A 140 -6.18 11.61 -7.44
CA CYS A 140 -4.99 11.13 -8.14
C CYS A 140 -3.94 10.47 -7.24
N ASN A 141 -4.05 10.64 -5.90
CA ASN A 141 -3.16 9.98 -4.95
C ASN A 141 -3.71 9.98 -3.51
N SER A 142 -3.33 8.98 -2.72
CA SER A 142 -3.65 8.85 -1.29
C SER A 142 -2.39 8.73 -0.46
N GLN A 143 -2.39 9.26 0.76
CA GLN A 143 -1.28 9.12 1.69
C GLN A 143 -1.12 7.65 2.13
N CYS A 144 0.11 7.14 2.20
CA CYS A 144 0.36 5.84 2.83
C CYS A 144 0.07 5.93 4.34
N PRO A 145 -0.72 5.02 4.92
CA PRO A 145 -0.91 4.99 6.36
C PRO A 145 0.44 4.75 7.05
N SER A 146 0.68 5.45 8.15
CA SER A 146 1.93 5.35 8.90
C SER A 146 1.68 5.45 10.39
N ILE A 147 2.51 4.76 11.16
CA ILE A 147 2.54 4.87 12.63
C ILE A 147 3.95 5.24 13.09
N LYS A 148 4.05 5.80 14.29
CA LYS A 148 5.32 6.09 14.96
C LYS A 148 5.59 4.97 15.97
N VAL A 149 6.75 4.32 15.84
CA VAL A 149 7.22 3.30 16.80
C VAL A 149 8.52 3.77 17.41
N ARG A 150 8.83 3.36 18.63
CA ARG A 150 10.15 3.57 19.22
C ARG A 150 10.97 2.30 19.03
N MET A 151 12.01 2.36 18.20
CA MET A 151 12.85 1.23 17.84
C MET A 151 14.26 1.48 18.39
N GLU A 152 14.76 0.59 19.26
CA GLU A 152 16.05 0.78 19.95
C GLU A 152 16.21 2.17 20.59
N GLY A 153 15.13 2.66 21.22
CA GLY A 153 15.10 3.99 21.84
C GLY A 153 14.94 5.16 20.85
N VAL A 154 14.94 4.92 19.54
CA VAL A 154 14.78 5.96 18.50
C VAL A 154 13.36 5.94 17.95
N ASP A 155 12.73 7.10 17.90
CA ASP A 155 11.41 7.26 17.31
C ASP A 155 11.47 7.20 15.77
N ILE A 156 10.82 6.20 15.17
CA ILE A 156 10.78 5.97 13.72
C ILE A 156 9.33 5.99 13.22
N LYS A 157 9.06 6.83 12.21
CA LYS A 157 7.81 6.78 11.44
C LYS A 157 7.91 5.69 10.38
N MET A 158 7.00 4.72 10.40
CA MET A 158 6.97 3.61 9.46
C MET A 158 5.63 3.55 8.74
N PHE A 159 5.66 3.29 7.43
CA PHE A 159 4.45 3.04 6.64
C PHE A 159 3.90 1.65 6.97
N VAL A 160 2.59 1.52 7.14
CA VAL A 160 1.94 0.21 7.29
C VAL A 160 1.60 -0.31 5.90
N ASP A 161 2.23 -1.40 5.50
CA ASP A 161 2.10 -2.00 4.18
C ASP A 161 1.55 -3.43 4.30
N THR A 162 0.23 -3.56 4.13
CA THR A 162 -0.45 -4.87 4.12
C THR A 162 -0.04 -5.75 2.94
N GLY A 163 0.54 -5.15 1.90
CA GLY A 163 1.08 -5.87 0.76
C GLY A 163 2.47 -6.46 1.02
N SER A 164 3.17 -6.00 2.06
CA SER A 164 4.46 -6.53 2.46
C SER A 164 4.32 -7.64 3.51
N TYR A 165 5.14 -8.68 3.39
CA TYR A 165 5.25 -9.68 4.46
C TYR A 165 6.18 -9.17 5.57
N ASP A 166 7.36 -8.69 5.19
CA ASP A 166 8.40 -8.30 6.13
C ASP A 166 8.45 -6.79 6.38
N SER A 167 8.53 -6.44 7.66
CA SER A 167 8.95 -5.12 8.08
C SER A 167 10.39 -4.85 7.67
N SER A 168 10.66 -3.66 7.16
CA SER A 168 11.99 -3.32 6.65
C SER A 168 12.35 -1.86 6.83
N ILE A 169 13.66 -1.59 6.88
CA ILE A 169 14.23 -0.25 6.99
C ILE A 169 15.39 -0.05 6.01
N GLY A 170 15.68 1.22 5.74
CA GLY A 170 16.86 1.64 4.99
C GLY A 170 18.16 1.50 5.80
N TRP A 171 19.28 1.59 5.08
CA TRP A 171 20.61 1.41 5.67
C TRP A 171 21.00 2.55 6.61
N SER A 172 20.59 3.79 6.33
CA SER A 172 20.78 4.93 7.24
C SER A 172 19.99 4.80 8.53
N VAL A 173 18.72 4.36 8.44
CA VAL A 173 17.89 4.10 9.63
C VAL A 173 18.57 3.03 10.49
N TRP A 174 19.00 1.92 9.90
CA TRP A 174 19.73 0.88 10.63
C TRP A 174 21.01 1.42 11.31
N LYS A 175 21.74 2.33 10.67
CA LYS A 175 22.90 2.99 11.28
C LYS A 175 22.50 3.91 12.45
N ALA A 176 21.38 4.63 12.32
CA ALA A 176 20.86 5.52 13.37
C ALA A 176 20.38 4.74 14.61
N LEU A 177 19.94 3.48 14.43
CA LEU A 177 19.57 2.57 15.51
C LEU A 177 20.76 1.97 16.26
N GLY A 178 21.99 2.45 16.02
CA GLY A 178 23.19 1.89 16.65
C GLY A 178 23.73 0.62 15.99
N LYS A 179 23.32 0.32 14.75
CA LYS A 179 23.78 -0.83 13.95
C LYS A 179 23.52 -2.18 14.65
N PRO A 180 22.26 -2.52 14.99
CA PRO A 180 21.93 -3.81 15.57
C PRO A 180 22.49 -4.96 14.72
N LYS A 181 22.89 -6.06 15.38
CA LYS A 181 23.62 -7.17 14.77
C LYS A 181 22.88 -7.66 13.51
N LEU A 182 23.58 -7.60 12.39
CA LEU A 182 23.03 -7.93 11.09
C LEU A 182 23.48 -9.33 10.65
N GLU A 183 22.52 -10.19 10.38
CA GLU A 183 22.72 -11.55 9.91
C GLU A 183 22.60 -11.61 8.39
N LYS A 184 23.43 -12.44 7.77
CA LYS A 184 23.38 -12.67 6.33
C LYS A 184 22.05 -13.37 6.00
N THR A 185 21.43 -12.95 4.91
CA THR A 185 20.22 -13.61 4.40
C THR A 185 20.31 -13.76 2.89
N LYS A 186 19.60 -14.78 2.38
CA LYS A 186 19.38 -14.99 0.95
C LYS A 186 18.10 -14.33 0.45
N THR A 187 17.34 -13.65 1.32
CA THR A 187 16.10 -12.97 0.96
C THR A 187 16.34 -11.95 -0.15
N VAL A 188 15.49 -11.97 -1.16
CA VAL A 188 15.47 -10.99 -2.23
C VAL A 188 14.08 -10.37 -2.28
N LEU A 189 14.00 -9.05 -2.23
CA LEU A 189 12.71 -8.37 -2.39
C LEU A 189 12.43 -8.20 -3.88
N ILE A 190 11.22 -8.56 -4.29
CA ILE A 190 10.79 -8.52 -5.68
C ILE A 190 9.60 -7.58 -5.81
N ALA A 191 9.72 -6.61 -6.71
CA ALA A 191 8.67 -5.65 -6.99
C ALA A 191 7.56 -6.28 -7.84
N PRO A 192 6.37 -5.68 -7.88
CA PRO A 192 5.32 -6.08 -8.84
C PRO A 192 5.75 -6.00 -10.31
N ASN A 193 6.75 -5.18 -10.64
CA ASN A 193 7.36 -5.14 -11.97
C ASN A 193 8.55 -6.12 -12.14
N GLY A 194 8.75 -6.99 -11.16
CA GLY A 194 9.78 -8.01 -11.06
C GLY A 194 11.21 -7.52 -10.84
N ARG A 195 11.41 -6.22 -10.61
CA ARG A 195 12.70 -5.72 -10.16
C ARG A 195 13.07 -6.33 -8.82
N LYS A 196 14.25 -6.94 -8.78
CA LYS A 196 14.83 -7.53 -7.58
C LYS A 196 15.71 -6.50 -6.89
N THR A 197 15.62 -6.40 -5.57
CA THR A 197 16.60 -5.66 -4.76
C THR A 197 17.18 -6.57 -3.70
N GLY A 198 18.50 -6.53 -3.58
CA GLY A 198 19.22 -7.24 -2.54
C GLY A 198 18.99 -6.56 -1.19
N VAL A 199 18.73 -7.37 -0.17
CA VAL A 199 18.79 -6.92 1.22
C VAL A 199 20.23 -7.03 1.73
N LYS A 200 20.58 -6.22 2.72
CA LYS A 200 21.86 -6.29 3.42
C LYS A 200 21.90 -7.41 4.43
N GLY A 201 20.76 -7.72 5.03
CA GLY A 201 20.64 -8.71 6.08
C GLY A 201 19.31 -8.59 6.83
N THR A 202 19.16 -9.46 7.81
CA THR A 202 18.11 -9.44 8.82
C THR A 202 18.71 -9.07 10.17
N CYS A 203 17.96 -8.40 11.02
CA CYS A 203 18.32 -8.17 12.41
C CYS A 203 17.06 -8.30 13.28
N PHE A 204 17.24 -8.35 14.59
CA PHE A 204 16.14 -8.19 15.54
C PHE A 204 16.31 -6.86 16.26
N VAL A 205 15.19 -6.23 16.59
CA VAL A 205 15.14 -4.94 17.27
C VAL A 205 14.10 -4.90 18.37
N ASN A 206 14.39 -4.16 19.44
CA ASN A 206 13.41 -3.77 20.45
C ASN A 206 12.50 -2.70 19.88
N VAL A 207 11.19 -2.92 19.95
CA VAL A 207 10.15 -2.02 19.42
C VAL A 207 9.14 -1.74 20.51
N GLU A 208 8.87 -0.47 20.75
CA GLU A 208 7.79 -0.01 21.63
C GLU A 208 6.70 0.69 20.81
N TYR A 209 5.45 0.28 21.04
CA TYR A 209 4.28 0.88 20.41
C TYR A 209 3.04 0.69 21.29
N SER A 210 2.31 1.78 21.54
CA SER A 210 1.07 1.75 22.33
C SER A 210 1.22 1.03 23.69
N GLY A 211 2.33 1.29 24.40
CA GLY A 211 2.63 0.67 25.70
C GLY A 211 3.15 -0.76 25.64
N GLN A 212 3.18 -1.39 24.47
CA GLN A 212 3.75 -2.74 24.27
C GLN A 212 5.24 -2.63 23.96
N LYS A 213 6.02 -3.62 24.42
CA LYS A 213 7.43 -3.81 24.03
C LYS A 213 7.59 -5.18 23.40
N CYS A 214 8.20 -5.24 22.22
CA CYS A 214 8.38 -6.46 21.45
C CYS A 214 9.82 -6.55 20.91
N PHE A 215 10.34 -7.77 20.78
CA PHE A 215 11.61 -8.02 20.09
C PHE A 215 11.31 -8.63 18.72
N LEU A 216 11.51 -7.85 17.65
CA LEU A 216 10.90 -8.11 16.34
C LEU A 216 11.93 -8.25 15.20
N PRO A 217 11.69 -9.14 14.23
CA PRO A 217 12.58 -9.34 13.09
C PRO A 217 12.43 -8.20 12.08
N LEU A 218 13.54 -7.74 11.52
CA LEU A 218 13.60 -6.58 10.61
C LEU A 218 14.57 -6.81 9.45
N LEU A 219 14.11 -6.58 8.23
CA LEU A 219 14.96 -6.57 7.04
C LEU A 219 15.63 -5.21 6.85
N VAL A 220 16.92 -5.22 6.54
CA VAL A 220 17.65 -4.00 6.18
C VAL A 220 17.97 -4.04 4.69
N TYR A 221 17.43 -3.11 3.90
CA TYR A 221 17.69 -3.08 2.46
C TYR A 221 18.80 -2.11 2.07
N ARG A 222 19.41 -2.34 0.90
CA ARG A 222 20.41 -1.42 0.32
C ARG A 222 19.73 -0.47 -0.67
N ARG A 223 19.71 0.84 -0.42
CA ARG A 223 19.32 1.83 -1.46
C ARG A 223 20.43 2.84 -1.74
N ARG A 224 20.62 3.15 -3.03
CA ARG A 224 21.64 4.10 -3.55
C ARG A 224 21.06 5.44 -4.03
N LYS A 225 19.74 5.59 -4.20
CA LYS A 225 19.16 6.74 -4.93
C LYS A 225 17.79 7.26 -4.49
N TYR A 226 17.08 6.60 -3.58
CA TYR A 226 15.78 7.06 -3.06
C TYR A 226 15.88 7.25 -1.57
N THR A 227 15.22 8.29 -1.05
CA THR A 227 15.25 8.72 0.36
C THR A 227 15.20 7.52 1.29
N ASP A 228 16.24 7.38 2.10
CA ASP A 228 16.54 6.17 2.86
C ASP A 228 15.60 6.01 4.09
N SER A 229 14.53 6.80 4.15
CA SER A 229 13.46 6.82 5.16
C SER A 229 12.27 5.89 4.84
N GLY A 230 12.36 5.03 3.81
CA GLY A 230 11.31 4.10 3.38
C GLY A 230 11.01 2.95 4.36
N ALA A 231 11.07 3.21 5.66
CA ALA A 231 10.74 2.27 6.71
C ALA A 231 9.27 1.83 6.58
N GLN A 232 9.04 0.52 6.61
CA GLN A 232 7.71 -0.06 6.49
C GLN A 232 7.49 -1.19 7.49
N ILE A 233 6.26 -1.33 7.93
CA ILE A 233 5.75 -2.42 8.74
C ILE A 233 5.00 -3.35 7.81
N GLY A 234 5.51 -4.57 7.68
CA GLY A 234 4.86 -5.66 6.98
C GLY A 234 3.99 -6.49 7.93
N ARG A 235 3.27 -7.45 7.34
CA ARG A 235 2.34 -8.34 8.06
C ARG A 235 2.98 -9.08 9.24
N ASN A 236 4.27 -9.36 9.19
CA ASN A 236 4.99 -10.04 10.27
C ASN A 236 4.93 -9.31 11.63
N TRP A 237 4.62 -8.01 11.66
CA TRP A 237 4.51 -7.23 12.91
C TRP A 237 3.05 -6.95 13.34
N PHE A 238 2.06 -7.22 12.50
CA PHE A 238 0.69 -6.73 12.71
C PHE A 238 0.05 -7.21 14.01
N HIS A 239 0.06 -8.53 14.26
CA HIS A 239 -0.51 -9.11 15.48
C HIS A 239 0.32 -8.79 16.72
N LEU A 240 1.63 -8.64 16.57
CA LEU A 240 2.56 -8.39 17.67
C LEU A 240 2.43 -6.97 18.21
N LEU A 241 2.15 -6.00 17.32
CA LEU A 241 1.93 -4.61 17.71
C LEU A 241 0.46 -4.25 17.96
N ARG A 242 -0.49 -5.13 17.62
CA ARG A 242 -1.95 -4.88 17.72
C ARG A 242 -2.37 -3.56 17.08
N ILE A 243 -1.93 -3.34 15.83
CA ILE A 243 -2.20 -2.10 15.08
C ILE A 243 -3.71 -1.94 14.84
N ASP A 244 -4.29 -0.82 15.28
CA ASP A 244 -5.69 -0.49 14.95
C ASP A 244 -5.81 -0.02 13.47
N PHE A 245 -5.97 -0.98 12.57
CA PHE A 245 -6.20 -0.79 11.13
C PHE A 245 -7.48 0.00 10.84
N ASN A 246 -8.53 -0.18 11.63
CA ASN A 246 -9.79 0.54 11.43
C ASN A 246 -9.58 2.04 11.56
N SER A 247 -8.98 2.47 12.68
CA SER A 247 -8.62 3.87 12.92
C SER A 247 -7.58 4.36 11.92
N LEU A 248 -6.60 3.52 11.57
CA LEU A 248 -5.52 3.88 10.65
C LEU A 248 -6.04 4.17 9.24
N PHE A 249 -6.96 3.34 8.72
CA PHE A 249 -7.49 3.50 7.37
C PHE A 249 -8.57 4.58 7.27
N GLU A 250 -9.28 4.87 8.36
CA GLU A 250 -10.17 6.04 8.43
C GLU A 250 -9.43 7.36 8.27
N ARG A 251 -8.16 7.43 8.69
CA ARG A 251 -7.33 8.64 8.66
C ARG A 251 -6.53 8.82 7.37
N ILE A 252 -6.73 7.97 6.36
CA ILE A 252 -6.03 8.13 5.08
C ILE A 252 -6.47 9.43 4.42
N ASN A 253 -5.52 10.32 4.17
CA ASN A 253 -5.76 11.56 3.45
C ASN A 253 -5.66 11.35 1.94
N TYR A 254 -6.50 12.06 1.19
CA TYR A 254 -6.60 11.94 -0.25
C TYR A 254 -6.35 13.29 -0.93
N CYS A 255 -5.48 13.29 -1.94
CA CYS A 255 -5.08 14.50 -2.64
C CYS A 255 -6.28 14.98 -3.49
N LYS A 256 -6.91 16.10 -3.11
CA LYS A 256 -7.98 16.73 -3.91
C LYS A 256 -7.39 17.23 -5.24
N LYS A 257 -7.99 16.87 -6.39
CA LYS A 257 -7.60 17.45 -7.69
C LYS A 257 -7.76 18.97 -7.59
N LYS A 258 -6.66 19.74 -7.63
CA LYS A 258 -6.75 21.16 -7.93
C LYS A 258 -7.11 21.29 -9.42
N THR A 259 -8.18 22.01 -9.73
CA THR A 259 -8.39 22.54 -11.08
C THR A 259 -7.13 23.29 -11.49
N ARG A 260 -6.70 23.13 -12.76
CA ARG A 260 -5.43 23.63 -13.33
C ARG A 260 -5.12 25.11 -13.01
N ASN A 261 -6.10 25.91 -12.61
CA ASN A 261 -5.99 27.34 -12.36
C ASN A 261 -5.34 27.74 -11.02
N GLN A 262 -4.90 26.80 -10.17
CA GLN A 262 -4.28 27.12 -8.87
C GLN A 262 -2.82 26.66 -8.69
N ALA A 263 -2.12 26.31 -9.78
CA ALA A 263 -0.72 25.91 -9.73
C ALA A 263 0.22 27.10 -9.99
N ASN A 264 0.43 27.96 -8.98
CA ASN A 264 1.58 28.87 -9.01
C ASN A 264 2.86 28.02 -8.95
N LYS A 265 3.66 28.05 -10.02
CA LYS A 265 4.99 27.41 -10.07
C LYS A 265 5.96 28.22 -9.18
N PRO A 266 6.54 27.67 -8.11
CA PRO A 266 7.72 28.28 -7.52
C PRO A 266 8.89 28.09 -8.51
N LYS A 267 9.58 29.18 -8.85
CA LYS A 267 10.84 29.14 -9.60
C LYS A 267 11.90 28.41 -8.75
N GLY A 268 12.57 27.40 -9.34
CA GLY A 268 13.70 26.70 -8.70
C GLY A 268 13.63 25.17 -8.62
N SER A 269 12.81 24.48 -9.43
CA SER A 269 12.67 23.02 -9.30
C SER A 269 13.40 22.21 -10.38
N HIS A 270 14.17 21.20 -9.93
CA HIS A 270 14.85 20.21 -10.77
C HIS A 270 13.95 19.55 -11.84
N LYS A 271 14.56 19.31 -13.01
CA LYS A 271 13.99 18.87 -14.30
C LYS A 271 13.20 17.54 -14.34
N TYR A 272 12.95 16.84 -13.23
CA TYR A 272 12.46 15.45 -13.24
C TYR A 272 11.09 15.19 -12.57
N SER A 273 10.28 16.20 -12.28
CA SER A 273 9.04 16.02 -11.50
C SER A 273 7.75 16.48 -12.20
N GLU A 274 7.63 16.37 -13.52
CA GLU A 274 6.51 17.01 -14.22
C GLU A 274 5.16 16.29 -14.13
N ASN A 275 5.07 15.08 -13.56
CA ASN A 275 3.78 14.35 -13.46
C ASN A 275 3.55 13.65 -12.11
N ILE A 276 4.23 14.07 -11.05
CA ILE A 276 4.02 13.54 -9.70
C ILE A 276 3.45 14.66 -8.87
N CYS A 277 2.32 14.44 -8.19
CA CYS A 277 1.80 15.40 -7.23
C CYS A 277 2.90 15.66 -6.17
N ARG A 278 3.60 16.79 -6.28
CA ARG A 278 4.77 17.13 -5.45
C ARG A 278 4.44 17.12 -3.96
N ARG A 279 3.17 17.41 -3.61
CA ARG A 279 2.62 17.35 -2.24
C ARG A 279 2.42 15.95 -1.66
N CYS A 280 2.43 14.91 -2.48
CA CYS A 280 2.14 13.54 -2.03
C CYS A 280 3.42 12.65 -2.05
N TYR A 281 4.58 13.21 -2.42
CA TYR A 281 5.94 12.64 -2.22
C TYR A 281 6.77 13.45 -1.20
N THR A 282 6.38 14.70 -0.93
CA THR A 282 6.70 15.41 0.33
C THR A 282 5.62 14.97 1.32
N VAL A 283 5.87 14.59 2.57
CA VAL A 283 6.80 15.17 3.53
C VAL A 283 7.30 14.04 4.45
N TRP A 284 8.62 13.78 4.43
CA TRP A 284 9.32 13.58 5.69
C TRP A 284 9.26 14.95 6.34
N ASP A 285 8.26 15.16 7.19
CA ASP A 285 8.16 16.35 8.01
C ASP A 285 8.88 16.00 9.31
N PRO A 286 10.07 16.55 9.58
CA PRO A 286 10.71 16.40 10.87
C PRO A 286 9.99 17.21 11.97
N GLU A 287 8.94 17.97 11.65
CA GLU A 287 8.22 18.81 12.61
C GLU A 287 6.70 18.58 12.58
N VAL A 288 6.24 17.35 12.88
CA VAL A 288 4.95 17.08 13.57
C VAL A 288 5.06 15.79 14.40
#